data_AF-A0A8S9DUZ1-F1
#
_entry.id   AF-A0A8S9DUZ1-F1
#
_cell.length_a   1.000
_cell.length_b   1.000
_cell.length_c   1.000
_cell.angle_alpha   90.00
_cell.angle_beta   90.00
_cell.angle_gamma   90.00
#
_symmetry.space_group_name_H-M   'P 1'
#
loop_
_entity.id
_entity.type
_entity.pdbx_description
1 polymer ?
#
loop_
_entity_poly.entity_id
_entity_poly.type
_entity_poly.pdbx_seq_one_letter_code
_entity_poly.pdbx_strand_id
1 'polypeptide(L)'
;PADWFKVIRLDEHTFALSEPQYWQANVNYLLLGTERALLFDTGPGLYRIRDVVESLTSLPVLVIPSHLHFDHTGRVNEFADVALMDSPALRAQTRDGVFTATDAQFMLASGTNFRVTRWLADGASIDLGGREVMPPVNACSSATWSTGISRWPMFRGRT
;
A
#
# COMPACT_ATOMS: atom_id res chain seq x y z
N PRO A 1 -16.32 -12.96 1.19
CA PRO A 1 -17.25 -13.60 0.23
C PRO A 1 -16.63 -13.53 -1.17
N ALA A 2 -17.10 -14.34 -2.13
CA ALA A 2 -16.49 -14.44 -3.46
C ALA A 2 -16.50 -13.13 -4.27
N ASP A 3 -17.33 -12.16 -3.88
CA ASP A 3 -17.55 -10.88 -4.54
C ASP A 3 -17.02 -9.67 -3.73
N TRP A 4 -16.21 -9.92 -2.69
CA TRP A 4 -15.67 -8.85 -1.84
C TRP A 4 -14.74 -7.92 -2.61
N PHE A 5 -13.78 -8.50 -3.35
CA PHE A 5 -12.84 -7.76 -4.17
C PHE A 5 -13.33 -7.68 -5.61
N LYS A 6 -13.41 -6.47 -6.16
CA LYS A 6 -13.51 -6.24 -7.59
C LYS A 6 -12.15 -5.86 -8.15
N VAL A 7 -11.61 -6.72 -9.00
CA VAL A 7 -10.38 -6.47 -9.75
C VAL A 7 -10.72 -5.70 -11.02
N ILE A 8 -10.17 -4.50 -11.15
CA ILE A 8 -10.33 -3.63 -12.31
C ILE A 8 -8.94 -3.46 -12.95
N ARG A 9 -8.78 -3.96 -14.17
CA ARG A 9 -7.55 -3.77 -14.95
C ARG A 9 -7.55 -2.36 -15.55
N LEU A 10 -6.60 -1.51 -15.13
CA LEU A 10 -6.46 -0.14 -15.64
C LEU A 10 -5.60 -0.10 -16.90
N ASP A 11 -4.55 -0.92 -16.95
CA ASP A 11 -3.70 -1.14 -18.12
C ASP A 11 -3.09 -2.56 -18.08
N GLU A 12 -2.10 -2.85 -18.93
CA GLU A 12 -1.50 -4.18 -19.01
C GLU A 12 -0.90 -4.66 -17.67
N HIS A 13 -0.39 -3.75 -16.86
CA HIS A 13 0.42 -4.00 -15.67
C HIS A 13 -0.09 -3.28 -14.41
N THR A 14 -1.31 -2.76 -14.43
CA THR A 14 -1.87 -1.97 -13.33
C THR A 14 -3.30 -2.38 -13.03
N PHE A 15 -3.57 -2.68 -11.76
CA PHE A 15 -4.86 -3.14 -11.28
C PHE A 15 -5.33 -2.30 -10.09
N ALA A 16 -6.62 -1.96 -10.08
CA ALA A 16 -7.32 -1.48 -8.91
C ALA A 16 -8.07 -2.65 -8.27
N LEU A 17 -7.83 -2.88 -6.98
CA LEU A 17 -8.46 -3.91 -6.15
C LEU A 17 -9.47 -3.21 -5.24
N SER A 18 -10.68 -3.03 -5.73
CA SER A 18 -11.76 -2.32 -5.05
C SER A 18 -12.51 -3.24 -4.08
N GLU A 19 -12.89 -2.72 -2.92
CA GLU A 19 -13.70 -3.40 -1.89
C GLU A 19 -15.08 -2.73 -1.79
N PRO A 20 -15.94 -2.84 -2.81
CA PRO A 20 -17.17 -2.04 -2.93
C PRO A 20 -18.22 -2.32 -1.86
N GLN A 21 -18.12 -3.47 -1.17
CA GLN A 21 -19.02 -3.84 -0.08
C GLN A 21 -18.62 -3.18 1.25
N TYR A 22 -17.42 -2.61 1.33
CA TYR A 22 -17.00 -1.81 2.47
C TYR A 22 -17.56 -0.39 2.33
N TRP A 23 -18.01 0.20 3.44
CA TRP A 23 -18.78 1.46 3.42
C TRP A 23 -18.01 2.67 2.87
N GLN A 24 -16.67 2.68 2.97
CA GLN A 24 -15.79 3.68 2.35
C GLN A 24 -15.40 3.35 0.90
N ALA A 25 -15.76 2.15 0.41
CA ALA A 25 -15.42 1.64 -0.91
C ALA A 25 -13.91 1.75 -1.23
N ASN A 26 -13.07 1.28 -0.31
CA ASN A 26 -11.61 1.36 -0.43
C ASN A 26 -11.11 0.74 -1.75
N VAL A 27 -10.05 1.33 -2.29
CA VAL A 27 -9.40 0.86 -3.52
C VAL A 27 -7.90 0.79 -3.27
N ASN A 28 -7.37 -0.42 -3.40
CA ASN A 28 -5.95 -0.71 -3.31
C ASN A 28 -5.38 -0.82 -4.74
N TYR A 29 -4.08 -0.59 -4.95
CA TYR A 29 -3.50 -0.63 -6.29
C TYR A 29 -2.34 -1.60 -6.37
N LEU A 30 -2.37 -2.48 -7.37
CA LEU A 30 -1.30 -3.40 -7.69
C LEU A 30 -0.64 -2.99 -9.00
N LEU A 31 0.65 -2.69 -8.95
CA LEU A 31 1.47 -2.33 -10.10
C LEU A 31 2.51 -3.42 -10.32
N LEU A 32 2.58 -3.95 -11.53
CA LEU A 32 3.57 -4.93 -11.93
C LEU A 32 4.71 -4.24 -12.68
N GLY A 33 5.94 -4.63 -12.36
CA GLY A 33 7.09 -4.53 -13.26
C GLY A 33 7.55 -5.93 -13.68
N THR A 34 8.78 -6.08 -14.13
CA THR A 34 9.31 -7.40 -14.54
C THR A 34 9.99 -8.18 -13.41
N GLU A 35 10.44 -7.50 -12.35
CA GLU A 35 11.18 -8.11 -11.24
C GLU A 35 10.40 -8.11 -9.92
N ARG A 36 9.45 -7.18 -9.79
CA ARG A 36 8.72 -6.90 -8.55
C ARG A 36 7.34 -6.33 -8.84
N ALA A 37 6.43 -6.56 -7.90
CA ALA A 37 5.15 -5.84 -7.84
C ALA A 37 5.14 -4.84 -6.68
N LEU A 38 4.43 -3.73 -6.85
CA LEU A 38 4.10 -2.80 -5.78
C LEU A 38 2.61 -2.91 -5.47
N LEU A 39 2.28 -3.20 -4.22
CA LEU A 39 0.94 -3.10 -3.67
C LEU A 39 0.85 -1.83 -2.83
N PHE A 40 -0.07 -0.97 -3.21
CA PHE A 40 -0.40 0.24 -2.49
C PHE A 40 -1.69 0.03 -1.71
N ASP A 41 -1.59 0.12 -0.37
CA ASP A 41 -2.61 -0.23 0.61
C ASP A 41 -3.05 -1.71 0.64
N THR A 42 -3.62 -2.13 1.76
CA THR A 42 -4.08 -3.50 2.04
C THR A 42 -5.52 -3.57 2.55
N GLY A 43 -6.25 -2.45 2.43
CA GLY A 43 -7.64 -2.36 2.80
C GLY A 43 -7.92 -2.43 4.31
N PRO A 44 -9.20 -2.51 4.71
CA PRO A 44 -9.66 -2.67 6.10
C PRO A 44 -9.41 -4.06 6.68
N GLY A 45 -8.92 -4.99 5.87
CA GLY A 45 -8.52 -6.31 6.34
C GLY A 45 -9.65 -7.25 6.74
N LEU A 46 -10.89 -6.98 6.30
CA LEU A 46 -12.01 -7.90 6.50
C LEU A 46 -11.81 -9.23 5.75
N TYR A 47 -11.15 -9.21 4.59
CA TYR A 47 -10.78 -10.39 3.82
C TYR A 47 -9.34 -10.32 3.33
N ARG A 48 -8.80 -11.47 2.89
CA ARG A 48 -7.40 -11.63 2.51
C ARG A 48 -7.15 -11.04 1.13
N ILE A 49 -6.64 -9.81 1.09
CA ILE A 49 -6.19 -9.19 -0.17
C ILE A 49 -5.02 -9.95 -0.80
N ARG A 50 -4.21 -10.63 0.01
CA ARG A 50 -3.09 -11.44 -0.47
C ARG A 50 -3.51 -12.51 -1.46
N ASP A 51 -4.64 -13.18 -1.22
CA ASP A 51 -5.13 -14.24 -2.11
C ASP A 51 -5.48 -13.67 -3.50
N VAL A 52 -5.98 -12.42 -3.56
CA VAL A 52 -6.25 -11.71 -4.83
C VAL A 52 -4.94 -11.32 -5.51
N VAL A 53 -3.97 -10.79 -4.77
CA VAL A 53 -2.67 -10.39 -5.31
C VAL A 53 -1.92 -11.59 -5.89
N GLU A 54 -1.90 -12.72 -5.18
CA GLU A 54 -1.25 -13.97 -5.63
C GLU A 54 -1.93 -14.59 -6.86
N SER A 55 -3.22 -14.29 -7.09
CA SER A 55 -3.91 -14.69 -8.33
C SER A 55 -3.51 -13.85 -9.56
N LEU A 56 -2.95 -12.66 -9.35
CA LEU A 56 -2.58 -11.71 -10.41
C LEU A 56 -1.09 -11.72 -10.72
N THR A 57 -0.24 -12.11 -9.76
CA THR A 57 1.22 -12.14 -9.95
C THR A 57 1.91 -13.11 -9.01
N SER A 58 3.03 -13.67 -9.47
CA SER A 58 3.97 -14.43 -8.66
C SER A 58 5.23 -13.63 -8.29
N LEU A 59 5.29 -12.35 -8.64
CA LEU A 59 6.44 -11.49 -8.35
C LEU A 59 6.54 -11.20 -6.85
N PRO A 60 7.76 -10.97 -6.31
CA PRO A 60 7.93 -10.41 -4.98
C PRO A 60 7.18 -9.08 -4.84
N VAL A 61 6.32 -8.97 -3.83
CA VAL A 61 5.46 -7.80 -3.60
C VAL A 61 6.08 -6.88 -2.56
N LEU A 62 6.29 -5.61 -2.92
CA LEU A 62 6.50 -4.51 -1.98
C LEU A 62 5.16 -3.95 -1.56
N VAL A 63 4.91 -3.80 -0.26
CA VAL A 63 3.76 -3.05 0.23
C VAL A 63 4.17 -1.65 0.66
N ILE A 64 3.41 -0.65 0.25
CA ILE A 64 3.52 0.73 0.74
C ILE A 64 2.13 1.17 1.18
N PRO A 65 1.90 1.43 2.47
CA PRO A 65 0.69 2.09 2.91
C PRO A 65 0.74 3.57 2.53
N SER A 66 -0.38 4.09 2.03
CA SER A 66 -0.61 5.50 1.77
C SER A 66 -0.57 6.32 3.05
N HIS A 67 -1.14 5.77 4.11
CA HIS A 67 -1.13 6.26 5.47
C HIS A 67 -1.52 5.13 6.43
N LEU A 68 -1.53 5.41 7.72
CA LEU A 68 -1.53 4.37 8.76
C LEU A 68 -2.93 3.99 9.29
N HIS A 69 -4.01 4.53 8.74
CA HIS A 69 -5.36 4.17 9.19
C HIS A 69 -5.63 2.67 8.97
N PHE A 70 -6.52 2.11 9.79
CA PHE A 70 -6.88 0.70 9.74
C PHE A 70 -7.41 0.23 8.38
N ASP A 71 -8.07 1.12 7.64
CA ASP A 71 -8.67 0.85 6.33
C ASP A 71 -7.66 0.83 5.17
N HIS A 72 -6.38 1.06 5.47
CA HIS A 72 -5.26 0.98 4.52
C HIS A 72 -4.20 -0.05 4.93
N THR A 73 -4.14 -0.39 6.22
CA THR A 73 -3.11 -1.26 6.81
C THR A 73 -3.65 -2.59 7.35
N GLY A 74 -4.93 -2.91 7.12
CA GLY A 74 -5.63 -4.01 7.77
C GLY A 74 -5.03 -5.39 7.53
N ARG A 75 -4.26 -5.59 6.46
CA ARG A 75 -3.60 -6.88 6.12
C ARG A 75 -2.11 -6.72 5.78
N VAL A 76 -1.49 -5.60 6.16
CA VAL A 76 -0.07 -5.33 5.84
C VAL A 76 0.87 -6.44 6.34
N ASN A 77 0.55 -7.07 7.46
CA ASN A 77 1.29 -8.18 8.05
C ASN A 77 1.30 -9.48 7.22
N GLU A 78 0.46 -9.60 6.20
CA GLU A 78 0.46 -10.76 5.32
C GLU A 78 1.62 -10.75 4.32
N PHE A 79 2.34 -9.63 4.21
CA PHE A 79 3.42 -9.42 3.23
C PHE A 79 4.78 -9.33 3.91
N ALA A 80 5.80 -9.91 3.26
CA ALA A 80 7.14 -10.01 3.83
C ALA A 80 8.00 -8.76 3.62
N ASP A 81 7.68 -7.92 2.64
CA ASP A 81 8.43 -6.72 2.27
C ASP A 81 7.51 -5.49 2.32
N VAL A 82 7.75 -4.63 3.31
CA VAL A 82 6.95 -3.44 3.60
C VAL A 82 7.86 -2.23 3.73
N ALA A 83 7.53 -1.17 3.00
CA ALA A 83 8.23 0.10 3.06
C ALA A 83 7.41 1.15 3.82
N LEU A 84 8.09 1.93 4.65
CA LEU A 84 7.56 3.16 5.25
C LEU A 84 8.42 4.36 4.88
N MET A 85 7.85 5.55 5.02
CA MET A 85 8.56 6.78 4.78
C MET A 85 9.65 7.01 5.83
N ASP A 86 10.83 7.44 5.39
CA ASP A 86 11.98 7.66 6.24
C ASP A 86 11.86 9.00 6.97
N SER A 87 11.20 8.98 8.13
CA SER A 87 11.08 10.14 9.00
C SER A 87 11.53 9.83 10.42
N PRO A 88 12.09 10.80 11.17
CA PRO A 88 12.48 10.60 12.56
C PRO A 88 11.33 10.08 13.44
N ALA A 89 10.10 10.51 13.20
CA ALA A 89 8.92 10.08 13.96
C ALA A 89 8.61 8.59 13.75
N LEU A 90 8.55 8.13 12.49
CA LEU A 90 8.29 6.72 12.17
C LEU A 90 9.45 5.82 12.60
N ARG A 91 10.68 6.30 12.48
CA ARG A 91 11.89 5.62 12.98
C ARG A 91 11.83 5.43 14.49
N ALA A 92 11.48 6.47 15.25
CA ALA A 92 11.37 6.40 16.71
C ALA A 92 10.26 5.44 17.19
N GLN A 93 9.22 5.24 16.38
CA GLN A 93 8.13 4.28 16.62
C GLN A 93 8.48 2.84 16.20
N THR A 94 9.65 2.62 15.59
CA THR A 94 10.09 1.30 15.12
C THR A 94 11.15 0.72 16.04
N ARG A 95 10.92 -0.49 16.55
CA ARG A 95 11.88 -1.22 17.40
C ARG A 95 12.10 -2.61 16.82
N ASP A 96 13.37 -3.02 16.71
CA ASP A 96 13.76 -4.32 16.16
C ASP A 96 13.14 -4.62 14.78
N GLY A 97 12.98 -3.57 13.96
CA GLY A 97 12.37 -3.65 12.63
C GLY A 97 10.84 -3.78 12.63
N VAL A 98 10.18 -3.67 13.77
CA VAL A 98 8.71 -3.68 13.89
C VAL A 98 8.22 -2.28 14.23
N PHE A 99 7.45 -1.70 13.31
CA PHE A 99 6.74 -0.44 13.52
C PHE A 99 5.46 -0.69 14.30
N THR A 100 5.15 0.18 15.26
CA THR A 100 3.87 0.16 15.99
C THR A 100 3.15 1.49 15.81
N ALA A 101 1.98 1.45 15.17
CA ALA A 101 1.13 2.62 15.00
C ALA A 101 0.50 3.02 16.34
N THR A 102 0.36 4.32 16.58
CA THR A 102 -0.47 4.83 17.67
C THR A 102 -1.96 4.68 17.33
N ASP A 103 -2.83 4.73 18.34
CA ASP A 103 -4.29 4.73 18.15
C ASP A 103 -4.74 5.87 17.24
N ALA A 104 -4.07 7.03 17.30
CA ALA A 104 -4.37 8.18 16.43
C ALA A 104 -3.94 7.93 14.98
N GLN A 105 -2.83 7.21 14.75
CA GLN A 105 -2.39 6.82 13.42
C GLN A 105 -3.28 5.72 12.84
N PHE A 106 -3.75 4.78 13.67
CA PHE A 106 -4.53 3.62 13.23
C PHE A 106 -6.04 3.88 13.22
N MET A 107 -6.53 4.89 13.95
CA MET A 107 -7.94 5.25 14.16
C MET A 107 -8.78 4.23 14.96
N LEU A 108 -8.14 3.17 15.49
CA LEU A 108 -8.77 2.19 16.39
C LEU A 108 -7.85 1.92 17.59
N ALA A 109 -8.43 1.70 18.77
CA ALA A 109 -7.70 1.40 20.00
C ALA A 109 -7.00 0.02 20.00
N SER A 110 -7.23 -0.81 18.98
CA SER A 110 -6.51 -2.08 18.82
C SER A 110 -5.07 -1.88 18.32
N GLY A 111 -4.77 -0.72 17.75
CA GLY A 111 -3.51 -0.44 17.07
C GLY A 111 -3.20 -1.40 15.90
N THR A 112 -2.03 -1.21 15.31
CA THR A 112 -1.40 -2.19 14.41
C THR A 112 0.10 -2.15 14.57
N ASN A 113 0.76 -3.28 14.37
CA ASN A 113 2.20 -3.34 14.24
C ASN A 113 2.56 -4.21 13.05
N PHE A 114 3.68 -3.91 12.40
CA PHE A 114 4.16 -4.68 11.27
C PHE A 114 5.65 -4.50 11.06
N ARG A 115 6.26 -5.49 10.41
CA ARG A 115 7.68 -5.44 10.07
C ARG A 115 7.91 -4.42 8.97
N VAL A 116 8.87 -3.52 9.17
CA VAL A 116 9.37 -2.58 8.16
C VAL A 116 10.71 -3.09 7.64
N THR A 117 10.76 -3.39 6.35
CA THR A 117 11.98 -3.90 5.69
C THR A 117 12.70 -2.82 4.90
N ARG A 118 12.02 -1.71 4.58
CA ARG A 118 12.56 -0.62 3.77
C ARG A 118 12.11 0.75 4.28
N TRP A 119 12.98 1.72 4.09
CA TRP A 119 12.73 3.11 4.41
C TRP A 119 12.86 3.94 3.13
N LEU A 120 11.84 4.70 2.81
CA LEU A 120 11.75 5.49 1.59
C LEU A 120 12.07 6.95 1.89
N ALA A 121 13.13 7.48 1.28
CA ALA A 121 13.42 8.91 1.34
C ALA A 121 12.33 9.71 0.60
N ASP A 122 12.14 10.96 0.98
CA ASP A 122 11.22 11.85 0.26
C ASP A 122 11.63 12.02 -1.19
N GLY A 123 10.67 11.88 -2.10
CA GLY A 123 10.89 11.86 -3.54
C GLY A 123 11.63 10.63 -4.09
N ALA A 124 11.88 9.59 -3.30
CA ALA A 124 12.52 8.38 -3.79
C ALA A 124 11.66 7.68 -4.86
N SER A 125 12.33 7.23 -5.91
CA SER A 125 11.74 6.38 -6.93
C SER A 125 11.97 4.90 -6.63
N ILE A 126 11.05 4.05 -7.06
CA ILE A 126 11.07 2.60 -6.87
C ILE A 126 11.07 1.96 -8.26
N ASP A 127 12.13 1.22 -8.55
CA ASP A 127 12.19 0.38 -9.75
C ASP A 127 11.51 -0.97 -9.48
N LEU A 128 10.56 -1.33 -10.35
CA LEU A 128 9.85 -2.60 -10.33
C LEU A 128 10.41 -3.61 -11.37
N GLY A 129 11.51 -3.26 -12.04
CA GLY A 129 12.06 -3.97 -13.19
C GLY A 129 11.53 -3.35 -14.48
N GLY A 130 12.19 -2.28 -14.94
CA GLY A 130 11.81 -1.56 -16.16
C GLY A 130 10.60 -0.62 -16.00
N ARG A 131 10.12 -0.44 -14.77
CA ARG A 131 9.04 0.48 -14.43
C ARG A 131 9.40 1.25 -13.15
N GLU A 132 9.71 2.53 -13.30
CA GLU A 132 9.87 3.44 -12.17
C GLU A 132 8.52 3.94 -11.66
N VAL A 133 8.36 3.89 -10.34
CA VAL A 133 7.21 4.43 -9.63
C VAL A 133 7.72 5.36 -8.53
N MET A 134 7.27 6.60 -8.55
CA MET A 134 7.44 7.52 -7.43
C MET A 134 6.17 7.49 -6.57
N PRO A 135 6.24 6.99 -5.32
CA PRO A 135 5.18 7.18 -4.36
C PRO A 135 4.94 8.68 -4.13
N PRO A 136 3.71 9.10 -3.80
CA PRO A 136 3.44 10.50 -3.50
C PRO A 136 4.28 10.97 -2.31
N VAL A 137 4.77 12.21 -2.41
CA VAL A 137 5.31 12.96 -1.27
C VAL A 137 4.27 12.92 -0.14
N ASN A 138 4.70 12.68 1.10
CA ASN A 138 3.84 12.56 2.29
C ASN A 138 3.02 11.26 2.47
N ALA A 139 3.32 10.17 1.74
CA ALA A 139 2.82 8.86 2.16
C ALA A 139 3.22 8.63 3.64
N CYS A 140 2.24 8.40 4.52
CA CYS A 140 2.35 8.28 5.97
C CYS A 140 2.62 9.56 6.82
N SER A 141 2.57 10.79 6.30
CA SER A 141 2.89 12.00 7.12
C SER A 141 1.68 12.82 7.62
N SER A 142 0.45 12.63 7.11
CA SER A 142 -0.74 13.31 7.66
C SER A 142 -2.07 12.64 7.25
N ALA A 143 -3.08 12.72 8.13
CA ALA A 143 -4.40 12.08 8.06
C ALA A 143 -5.40 12.74 7.07
N THR A 144 -4.94 13.23 5.93
CA THR A 144 -5.81 13.81 4.91
C THR A 144 -5.53 13.20 3.55
N TRP A 145 -6.54 13.21 2.68
CA TRP A 145 -6.56 12.94 1.22
C TRP A 145 -7.29 11.66 0.78
N SER A 146 -8.57 11.83 0.40
CA SER A 146 -9.42 10.87 -0.33
C SER A 146 -9.70 11.27 -1.78
N THR A 147 -9.07 12.33 -2.32
CA THR A 147 -9.35 12.81 -3.68
C THR A 147 -8.07 13.03 -4.47
N GLY A 148 -7.71 12.09 -5.35
CA GLY A 148 -6.72 12.37 -6.40
C GLY A 148 -5.81 11.24 -6.88
N ILE A 149 -6.08 9.96 -6.58
CA ILE A 149 -5.23 8.86 -7.08
C ILE A 149 -5.10 8.86 -8.62
N SER A 150 -6.15 9.28 -9.33
CA SER A 150 -6.14 9.43 -10.80
C SER A 150 -5.24 10.55 -11.35
N ARG A 151 -4.65 11.40 -10.47
CA ARG A 151 -3.70 12.45 -10.87
C ARG A 151 -2.24 12.08 -10.58
N TRP A 152 -1.97 10.86 -10.09
CA TRP A 152 -0.63 10.48 -9.68
C TRP A 152 0.29 10.28 -10.89
N PRO A 153 1.53 10.81 -10.87
CA PRO A 153 2.49 10.64 -11.95
C PRO A 153 2.74 9.16 -12.33
N MET A 154 2.57 8.23 -11.40
CA MET A 154 2.77 6.79 -11.62
C MET A 154 1.78 6.13 -12.60
N PHE A 155 0.66 6.78 -12.92
CA PHE A 155 -0.30 6.31 -13.92
C PHE A 155 -0.16 7.03 -15.27
N ARG A 156 0.83 7.92 -15.44
CA ARG A 156 1.14 8.50 -16.74
C ARG A 156 2.12 7.57 -17.46
N GLY A 157 1.60 6.76 -18.38
CA GLY A 157 2.44 6.13 -19.39
C GLY A 157 3.27 7.18 -20.11
N ARG A 158 4.58 6.98 -20.20
CA ARG A 158 5.39 7.76 -21.15
C ARG A 158 4.89 7.38 -22.54
N THR A 159 4.28 8.35 -23.22
CA THR A 159 4.05 8.31 -24.67
C THR A 159 5.38 8.29 -25.41
#